data_AF-A0A964PZA8-F1
#
_entry.id   AF-A0A964PZA8-F1
#
_cell.length_a   1.000
_cell.length_b   1.000
_cell.length_c   1.000
_cell.angle_alpha   90.00
_cell.angle_beta   90.00
_cell.angle_gamma   90.00
#
_symmetry.space_group_name_H-M   'P 1'
#
loop_
_entity.id
_entity.type
_entity.pdbx_description
1 polymer ?
#
loop_
_entity_poly.entity_id
_entity_poly.type
_entity_poly.pdbx_seq_one_letter_code
_entity_poly.pdbx_strand_id
1 'polypeptide(L)' 'MELVLIFGVVVLFLGGKRIPQIARGLGEGIRNFRTSMKEPERLEKGDASGRGDDGKGA' A
#
# COMPACT_ATOMS: atom_id res chain seq x y z
N MET A 1 6.62 0.73 -28.65
CA MET A 1 6.46 -0.72 -28.34
C MET A 1 7.67 -1.28 -27.59
N GLU A 2 8.74 -0.50 -27.45
CA GLU A 2 10.02 -0.90 -26.88
C GLU A 2 9.93 -1.34 -25.41
N LEU A 3 9.14 -0.63 -24.59
CA LEU A 3 8.98 -0.96 -23.18
C LEU A 3 8.37 -2.35 -22.95
N VAL A 4 7.43 -2.77 -23.78
CA VAL A 4 6.79 -4.09 -23.66
C VAL A 4 7.79 -5.20 -24.00
N LEU A 5 8.65 -4.98 -25.01
CA LEU A 5 9.73 -5.90 -25.37
C LEU A 5 10.76 -6.02 -24.25
N ILE A 6 11.22 -4.90 -23.70
CA ILE A 6 12.19 -4.88 -22.60
C ILE A 6 11.60 -5.58 -21.37
N PHE A 7 10.35 -5.26 -21.03
CA PHE A 7 9.66 -5.89 -19.90
C PHE A 7 9.48 -7.38 -20.13
N GLY A 8 9.15 -7.81 -21.35
CA GLY A 8 9.06 -9.23 -21.73
C GLY A 8 10.38 -9.97 -21.56
N VAL A 9 11.50 -9.38 -21.98
CA VAL A 9 12.84 -9.96 -21.78
C VAL A 9 13.15 -10.08 -20.27
N VAL A 10 12.92 -9.02 -19.49
CA VAL A 10 13.13 -9.04 -18.03
C VAL A 10 12.28 -10.10 -17.36
N VAL A 11 11.00 -10.24 -17.74
CA VAL A 11 10.08 -11.27 -17.22
C VAL A 11 10.55 -12.68 -17.59
N LEU A 12 11.14 -12.88 -18.77
CA LEU A 12 11.67 -14.17 -19.19
C LEU A 12 12.89 -14.59 -18.34
N PHE A 13 13.79 -13.66 -18.05
CA PHE A 13 14.95 -13.91 -17.18
C PHE A 13 14.57 -14.08 -15.70
N LEU A 14 13.67 -13.24 -15.19
CA LEU A 14 13.21 -13.34 -13.79
C LEU A 14 12.22 -14.50 -13.59
N GLY A 15 11.51 -14.92 -14.64
CA GLY A 15 10.39 -15.85 -14.55
C GLY A 15 9.14 -15.21 -13.91
N GLY A 16 7.96 -15.56 -14.43
CA GLY A 16 6.69 -14.97 -13.99
C GLY A 16 6.35 -15.12 -12.50
N LYS A 17 7.03 -16.04 -11.79
CA LYS A 17 6.85 -16.26 -10.34
C LYS A 17 7.67 -15.30 -9.45
N ARG A 18 8.73 -14.67 -9.95
CA ARG A 18 9.57 -13.75 -9.15
C ARG A 18 8.96 -12.36 -8.99
N ILE A 19 8.26 -11.86 -10.01
CA ILE A 19 7.54 -10.58 -9.96
C ILE A 19 6.51 -10.53 -8.81
N PRO A 20 5.60 -11.51 -8.63
CA PRO A 20 4.65 -11.46 -7.53
C PRO A 20 5.30 -11.61 -6.15
N GLN A 21 6.44 -12.32 -6.05
CA GLN A 21 7.21 -12.39 -4.79
C GLN A 21 7.80 -11.03 -4.40
N ILE A 22 8.42 -10.33 -5.35
CA ILE A 22 9.02 -9.01 -5.15
C ILE A 22 7.95 -7.95 -4.89
N ALA A 23 6.84 -7.97 -5.64
CA ALA A 23 5.73 -7.04 -5.48
C ALA A 23 5.06 -7.14 -4.10
N ARG A 24 4.92 -8.35 -3.55
CA ARG A 24 4.40 -8.56 -2.19
C ARG A 24 5.33 -7.94 -1.13
N GLY A 25 6.63 -8.20 -1.21
CA GLY A 25 7.62 -7.63 -0.29
C GLY A 25 7.73 -6.11 -0.37
N LEU A 26 7.77 -5.55 -1.59
CA LEU A 26 7.75 -4.10 -1.80
C LEU A 26 6.45 -3.46 -1.32
N GLY A 27 5.31 -4.09 -1.58
CA GLY A 27 4.00 -3.59 -1.16
C GLY A 27 3.86 -3.51 0.35
N GLU A 28 4.32 -4.54 1.08
CA GLU A 28 4.37 -4.51 2.54
C GLU A 28 5.36 -3.48 3.09
N GLY A 29 6.55 -3.38 2.49
CA GLY A 29 7.56 -2.38 2.88
C GLY A 29 7.06 -0.94 2.72
N ILE A 30 6.45 -0.63 1.56
CA ILE A 30 5.86 0.69 1.29
C ILE A 30 4.67 0.96 2.23
N ARG A 31 3.83 -0.05 2.51
CA ARG A 31 2.68 0.09 3.42
C ARG A 31 3.16 0.42 4.84
N ASN A 32 4.13 -0.32 5.37
CA ASN A 32 4.69 -0.06 6.69
C ASN A 32 5.39 1.30 6.74
N PHE A 33 6.17 1.66 5.71
CA PHE A 33 6.81 2.97 5.62
C PHE A 33 5.78 4.11 5.65
N ARG A 34 4.68 3.97 4.89
CA ARG A 34 3.61 4.97 4.87
C ARG A 34 2.84 5.06 6.18
N THR A 35 2.63 3.95 6.88
CA THR A 35 2.01 3.93 8.21
C THR A 35 2.88 4.65 9.23
N SER A 36 4.17 4.31 9.30
CA SER A 36 5.12 4.95 10.22
C SER A 36 5.32 6.44 9.92
N MET A 37 5.22 6.86 8.66
CA MET A 37 5.26 8.28 8.27
C MET A 37 3.97 9.05 8.61
N LYS A 38 2.83 8.38 8.76
CA LYS A 38 1.53 8.98 9.13
C LYS A 38 1.24 8.97 10.63
N GLU A 39 1.90 8.09 11.38
CA GLU A 39 1.81 8.04 12.84
C GLU A 39 2.20 9.36 13.55
N PRO A 40 3.24 10.12 13.11
CA PRO A 40 3.52 11.44 13.71
C PRO A 40 2.41 12.47 13.47
N GLU A 41 1.62 12.36 12.39
CA GLU A 41 0.46 13.25 12.13
C GLU A 41 -0.75 12.95 13.03
N ARG A 42 -0.82 11.75 13.63
CA ARG A 42 -1.97 11.35 14.45
C ARG A 42 -1.86 11.76 15.91
N LEU A 43 -0.64 12.09 16.38
CA LEU A 43 -0.38 12.54 17.74
C LEU A 43 -0.59 14.05 17.92
N GLU A 44 -0.61 14.84 16.84
CA GLU A 44 -0.83 16.29 16.90
C GLU A 44 -2.28 16.73 16.65
N LYS A 45 -3.16 15.83 16.19
CA LYS A 45 -4.59 16.14 16.04
C LYS A 45 -5.42 15.51 17.16
N GLY A 46 -5.33 16.13 18.34
CA GLY A 46 -6.36 15.99 19.37
C GLY A 46 -7.73 16.37 18.80
N ASP A 47 -8.72 15.53 19.09
CA ASP A 47 -10.13 15.88 19.27
C ASP A 47 -10.71 17.05 18.45
N ALA A 48 -11.05 16.82 17.17
CA ALA A 48 -12.01 17.68 16.44
C ALA A 48 -12.59 17.01 15.17
N SER A 49 -13.34 15.93 15.34
CA SER A 49 -14.47 15.50 14.48
C SER A 49 -15.00 14.20 15.09
N GLY A 50 -16.10 14.15 15.84
CA GLY A 50 -17.39 14.78 15.58
C GLY A 50 -18.41 13.64 15.48
N ARG A 51 -19.34 13.61 16.42
CA ARG A 51 -20.43 12.64 16.63
C ARG A 51 -21.11 12.13 15.34
N GLY A 52 -21.46 10.84 15.37
CA GLY A 52 -22.73 10.28 14.88
C GLY A 52 -23.04 9.10 15.81
N ASP A 53 -23.75 9.35 16.91
CA ASP A 53 -25.21 9.20 16.99
C ASP A 53 -25.65 7.74 16.79
N ASP A 54 -25.63 6.99 17.89
CA ASP A 54 -26.82 6.48 18.57
C ASP A 54 -27.96 5.90 17.69
N GLY A 55 -28.05 4.56 17.66
CA GLY A 55 -29.29 3.80 17.90
C GLY A 55 -30.56 4.02 17.05
N LYS A 56 -30.94 2.98 16.29
CA LYS A 56 -32.27 2.33 16.30
C LYS A 56 -32.21 1.09 15.38
N GLY A 57 -32.67 -0.12 15.74
CA GLY A 57 -33.65 -0.48 16.76
C GLY A 57 -35.06 -0.31 16.21
N ALA A 58 -35.61 -1.41 15.69
CA ALA A 58 -36.95 -1.60 15.10
C ALA A 58 -37.14 -1.13 13.66
#